data_AF-A0A8X6RN92-F1
#
_entry.id   AF-A0A8X6RN92-F1
#
_cell.length_a   1.000
_cell.length_b   1.000
_cell.length_c   1.000
_cell.angle_alpha   90.00
_cell.angle_beta   90.00
_cell.angle_gamma   90.00
#
_symmetry.space_group_name_H-M   'P 1'
#
loop_
_entity.id
_entity.type
_entity.pdbx_description
1 polymer ?
#
loop_
_entity_poly.entity_id
_entity_poly.type
_entity_poly.pdbx_seq_one_letter_code
_entity_poly.pdbx_strand_id
1 'polypeptide(L)'
;MNAAVHEAVIANDNNSNIAVAVDGTWHKRGYSSLNGVVCATSVENGKWGNGMSGVLSIFQRSETSRKACYTQYLGDGDSKGFLTIKEAKVYGDTEVEKLECVGHVQKRMGTRLRNILKMSKGIKLSDGKNISGRGRLTLKEVDSIQHYYGLAIRKNLSSVEDMKRAIWAIYFHKLSTEDNPQHALCPLANSKTVFVGIETLKFGVMDAVICFNDGYVSRIKVFEALGIKPGYNTERALLIIDNKRIFEAERIVNKVSLEARNKRRSLKRKMDKQNLDEENEYQAGKY
;
A
#
# COMPACT_ATOMS: atom_id res chain seq x y z
N MET A 1 -15.31 12.07 28.93
CA MET A 1 -15.45 10.62 29.18
C MET A 1 -16.78 10.25 29.85
N ASN A 2 -17.30 11.01 30.83
CA ASN A 2 -18.64 10.74 31.39
C ASN A 2 -19.77 10.85 30.35
N ALA A 3 -19.72 11.83 29.45
CA ALA A 3 -20.66 11.94 28.33
C ALA A 3 -20.63 10.69 27.42
N ALA A 4 -19.43 10.21 27.04
CA ALA A 4 -19.27 9.04 26.18
C ALA A 4 -19.78 7.74 26.80
N VAL A 5 -19.67 7.57 28.13
CA VAL A 5 -20.23 6.39 28.83
C VAL A 5 -21.75 6.48 28.90
N HIS A 6 -22.28 7.67 29.20
CA HIS A 6 -23.73 7.90 29.23
C HIS A 6 -24.38 7.70 27.84
N GLU A 7 -23.73 8.21 26.78
CA GLU A 7 -24.13 7.97 25.39
C GLU A 7 -24.07 6.47 25.03
N ALA A 8 -23.04 5.76 25.47
CA ALA A 8 -22.93 4.31 25.25
C ALA A 8 -24.02 3.51 25.97
N VAL A 9 -24.40 3.90 27.20
CA VAL A 9 -25.52 3.30 27.95
C VAL A 9 -26.84 3.53 27.21
N ILE A 10 -27.10 4.76 26.77
CA ILE A 10 -28.32 5.09 26.01
C ILE A 10 -28.37 4.31 24.69
N ALA A 11 -27.26 4.25 23.95
CA ALA A 11 -27.16 3.51 22.70
C ALA A 11 -27.26 1.98 22.88
N ASN A 12 -27.15 1.50 24.11
CA ASN A 12 -27.26 0.10 24.50
C ASN A 12 -28.57 -0.18 25.25
N ASP A 13 -29.68 0.46 24.85
CA ASP A 13 -31.01 0.28 25.45
C ASP A 13 -31.05 0.50 26.97
N ASN A 14 -30.29 1.49 27.47
CA ASN A 14 -30.08 1.77 28.90
C ASN A 14 -29.41 0.63 29.69
N ASN A 15 -28.78 -0.32 29.01
CA ASN A 15 -27.99 -1.38 29.65
C ASN A 15 -26.58 -0.87 29.98
N SER A 16 -26.22 -0.98 31.25
CA SER A 16 -24.93 -0.57 31.79
C SER A 16 -23.79 -1.57 31.52
N ASN A 17 -24.09 -2.71 30.89
CA ASN A 17 -23.12 -3.69 30.40
C ASN A 17 -22.59 -3.28 29.03
N ILE A 18 -21.36 -2.73 28.98
CA ILE A 18 -20.83 -2.03 27.80
C ILE A 18 -19.53 -2.69 27.34
N ALA A 19 -19.28 -2.69 26.02
CA ALA A 19 -17.99 -3.09 25.48
C ALA A 19 -16.95 -1.98 25.61
N VAL A 20 -15.73 -2.32 26.03
CA VAL A 20 -14.61 -1.36 26.14
C VAL A 20 -13.48 -1.75 25.19
N ALA A 21 -12.99 -0.76 24.44
CA ALA A 21 -11.79 -0.92 23.62
C ALA A 21 -10.60 -0.30 24.35
N VAL A 22 -9.61 -1.15 24.62
CA VAL A 22 -8.36 -0.77 25.27
C VAL A 22 -7.24 -0.88 24.23
N ASP A 23 -7.40 -0.14 23.13
CA ASP A 23 -6.40 -0.02 22.07
C ASP A 23 -6.29 1.46 21.63
N GLY A 24 -5.12 2.04 21.91
CA GLY A 24 -4.79 3.42 21.57
C GLY A 24 -4.48 3.69 20.09
N THR A 25 -4.23 2.64 19.31
CA THR A 25 -3.74 2.78 17.94
C THR A 25 -4.82 3.23 16.96
N TRP A 26 -6.10 3.04 17.31
CA TRP A 26 -7.26 3.33 16.46
C TRP A 26 -7.51 4.84 16.30
N HIS A 27 -7.35 5.60 17.39
CA HIS A 27 -7.54 7.06 17.38
C HIS A 27 -6.50 7.79 16.53
N LYS A 28 -5.24 7.32 16.50
CA LYS A 28 -4.19 7.90 15.65
C LYS A 28 -4.48 7.81 14.15
N ARG A 29 -5.46 6.99 13.76
CA ARG A 29 -5.84 6.73 12.36
C ARG A 29 -7.21 7.28 11.97
N GLY A 30 -7.86 8.05 12.86
CA GLY A 30 -9.12 8.74 12.55
C GLY A 30 -10.36 7.86 12.47
N TYR A 31 -10.35 6.67 13.10
CA TYR A 31 -11.53 5.79 13.13
C TYR A 31 -12.36 6.02 14.39
N SER A 32 -13.66 6.30 14.21
CA SER A 32 -14.68 6.33 15.27
C SER A 32 -15.45 5.01 15.29
N SER A 33 -15.69 4.41 16.45
CA SER A 33 -16.52 3.21 16.57
C SER A 33 -18.01 3.56 16.49
N LEU A 34 -18.76 2.83 15.65
CA LEU A 34 -20.23 2.94 15.52
C LEU A 34 -20.99 2.19 16.64
N ASN A 35 -20.31 1.30 17.36
CA ASN A 35 -20.87 0.58 18.50
C ASN A 35 -20.45 1.34 19.76
N GLY A 36 -21.29 1.38 20.79
CA GLY A 36 -21.09 2.06 22.09
C GLY A 36 -19.84 1.59 22.84
N VAL A 37 -18.67 1.86 22.29
CA VAL A 37 -17.37 1.38 22.73
C VAL A 37 -16.65 2.55 23.35
N VAL A 38 -16.43 2.47 24.66
CA VAL A 38 -15.69 3.50 25.39
C VAL A 38 -14.21 3.28 25.14
N CYS A 39 -13.54 4.29 24.57
CA CYS A 39 -12.08 4.27 24.42
C CYS A 39 -11.44 4.73 25.73
N ALA A 40 -10.63 3.88 26.35
CA ALA A 40 -9.99 4.19 27.61
C ALA A 40 -8.52 4.58 27.42
N THR A 41 -8.23 5.88 27.59
CA THR A 41 -6.86 6.42 27.59
C THR A 41 -6.43 6.78 29.01
N SER A 42 -5.35 6.19 29.52
CA SER A 42 -4.73 6.63 30.77
C SER A 42 -3.98 7.95 30.54
N VAL A 43 -4.33 8.99 31.30
CA VAL A 43 -3.79 10.35 31.16
C VAL A 43 -2.50 10.56 31.97
N GLU A 44 -2.19 9.69 32.93
CA GLU A 44 -1.15 9.98 33.94
C GLU A 44 0.30 9.84 33.44
N ASN A 45 0.58 9.09 32.37
CA ASN A 45 1.97 8.72 32.03
C ASN A 45 2.43 9.07 30.60
N GLY A 46 1.58 9.70 29.77
CA GLY A 46 1.88 9.89 28.33
C GLY A 46 2.12 8.59 27.54
N LYS A 47 1.91 7.42 28.18
CA LYS A 47 2.01 6.08 27.60
C LYS A 47 0.60 5.52 27.47
N TRP A 48 0.26 5.06 26.27
CA TRP A 48 -1.01 4.38 25.99
C TRP A 48 -1.18 3.20 26.94
N GLY A 49 -2.36 3.10 27.57
CA GLY A 49 -2.66 2.23 28.71
C GLY A 49 -2.58 0.72 28.43
N ASN A 50 -1.38 0.22 28.13
CA ASN A 50 -1.03 -1.20 28.15
C ASN A 50 -0.37 -1.60 29.49
N GLY A 51 -0.23 -0.67 30.44
CA GLY A 51 0.22 -0.97 31.79
C GLY A 51 -0.91 -1.64 32.58
N MET A 52 -0.62 -2.80 33.19
CA MET A 52 -1.56 -3.60 33.97
C MET A 52 -2.38 -2.77 34.98
N SER A 53 -1.73 -1.84 35.68
CA SER A 53 -2.36 -0.93 36.65
C SER A 53 -3.37 0.05 36.02
N GLY A 54 -3.07 0.57 34.83
CA GLY A 54 -3.94 1.54 34.15
C GLY A 54 -5.28 0.91 33.76
N VAL A 55 -5.23 -0.28 33.15
CA VAL A 55 -6.43 -1.00 32.69
C VAL A 55 -7.31 -1.41 33.88
N LEU A 56 -6.72 -1.94 34.95
CA LEU A 56 -7.46 -2.29 36.16
C LEU A 56 -8.15 -1.06 36.78
N SER A 57 -7.44 0.07 36.86
CA SER A 57 -7.99 1.31 37.41
C SER A 57 -9.16 1.86 36.58
N ILE A 58 -9.19 1.60 35.27
CA ILE A 58 -10.30 2.02 34.39
C ILE A 58 -11.55 1.19 34.67
N PHE A 59 -11.40 -0.13 34.83
CA PHE A 59 -12.50 -1.04 35.14
C PHE A 59 -13.06 -0.75 36.54
N GLN A 60 -12.22 -0.60 37.55
CA GLN A 60 -12.68 -0.26 38.92
C GLN A 60 -13.37 1.12 38.99
N ARG A 61 -12.85 2.12 38.25
CA ARG A 61 -13.47 3.45 38.18
C ARG A 61 -14.83 3.44 37.48
N SER A 62 -15.07 2.52 36.55
CA SER A 62 -16.34 2.44 35.83
C SER A 62 -17.52 2.09 36.74
N GLU A 63 -17.34 1.15 37.65
CA GLU A 63 -18.37 0.77 38.62
C GLU A 63 -18.61 1.90 39.61
N THR A 64 -17.54 2.37 40.26
CA THR A 64 -17.61 3.35 41.35
C THR A 64 -18.09 4.73 40.90
N SER A 65 -17.61 5.22 39.75
CA SER A 65 -17.87 6.59 39.31
C SER A 65 -19.02 6.70 38.30
N ARG A 66 -19.37 5.60 37.62
CA ARG A 66 -20.28 5.64 36.46
C ARG A 66 -21.38 4.57 36.49
N LYS A 67 -21.39 3.67 37.48
CA LYS A 67 -22.35 2.56 37.59
C LYS A 67 -22.44 1.72 36.30
N ALA A 68 -21.32 1.55 35.61
CA ALA A 68 -21.21 0.80 34.36
C ALA A 68 -20.30 -0.42 34.53
N CYS A 69 -20.67 -1.53 33.89
CA CYS A 69 -19.93 -2.78 33.90
C CYS A 69 -19.39 -3.06 32.51
N TYR A 70 -18.07 -3.19 32.37
CA TYR A 70 -17.48 -3.55 31.09
C TYR A 70 -17.43 -5.06 30.91
N THR A 71 -18.40 -5.63 30.22
CA THR A 71 -18.53 -7.09 30.04
C THR A 71 -17.72 -7.63 28.86
N GLN A 72 -17.28 -6.76 27.93
CA GLN A 72 -16.49 -7.15 26.77
C GLN A 72 -15.22 -6.30 26.66
N TYR A 73 -14.08 -6.97 26.50
CA TYR A 73 -12.76 -6.37 26.34
C TYR A 73 -12.26 -6.56 24.91
N LEU A 74 -12.17 -5.48 24.14
CA LEU A 74 -11.55 -5.50 22.82
C LEU A 74 -10.08 -5.05 22.92
N GLY A 75 -9.14 -5.95 22.66
CA GLY A 75 -7.70 -5.66 22.71
C GLY A 75 -6.85 -6.62 21.86
N ASP A 76 -5.55 -6.34 21.74
CA ASP A 76 -4.64 -7.19 20.97
C ASP A 76 -4.42 -8.55 21.66
N GLY A 77 -3.98 -9.56 20.89
CA GLY A 77 -3.97 -10.97 21.28
C GLY A 77 -3.16 -11.29 22.53
N ASP A 78 -2.15 -10.49 22.88
CA ASP A 78 -1.39 -10.60 24.13
C ASP A 78 -1.61 -9.36 24.99
N SER A 79 -2.70 -9.37 25.76
CA SER A 79 -3.08 -8.27 26.62
C SER A 79 -2.88 -8.69 28.07
N LYS A 80 -1.68 -8.47 28.62
CA LYS A 80 -1.42 -8.61 30.08
C LYS A 80 -2.48 -7.90 30.92
N GLY A 81 -3.04 -6.79 30.42
CA GLY A 81 -4.16 -6.08 31.04
C GLY A 81 -5.45 -6.89 31.15
N PHE A 82 -5.79 -7.73 30.17
CA PHE A 82 -6.96 -8.62 30.27
C PHE A 82 -6.78 -9.69 31.35
N LEU A 83 -5.58 -10.28 31.45
CA LEU A 83 -5.28 -11.22 32.53
C LEU A 83 -5.47 -10.57 33.89
N THR A 84 -4.97 -9.35 34.08
CA THR A 84 -5.18 -8.58 35.32
C THR A 84 -6.65 -8.32 35.61
N ILE A 85 -7.47 -7.97 34.63
CA ILE A 85 -8.92 -7.80 34.82
C ILE A 85 -9.57 -9.12 35.25
N LYS A 86 -9.22 -10.23 34.57
CA LYS A 86 -9.77 -11.56 34.83
C LYS A 86 -9.41 -12.05 36.23
N GLU A 87 -8.17 -11.84 36.66
CA GLU A 87 -7.70 -12.19 38.02
C GLU A 87 -8.34 -11.31 39.09
N ALA A 88 -8.52 -10.01 38.82
CA ALA A 88 -9.05 -9.06 39.79
C ALA A 88 -10.56 -9.19 40.03
N LYS A 89 -11.30 -9.93 39.19
CA LYS A 89 -12.77 -10.11 39.27
C LYS A 89 -13.51 -8.80 39.57
N VAL A 90 -13.24 -7.79 38.73
CA VAL A 90 -13.64 -6.38 39.01
C VAL A 90 -15.15 -6.21 39.22
N TYR A 91 -15.97 -7.10 38.67
CA TYR A 91 -17.43 -7.07 38.77
C TYR A 91 -18.00 -8.33 39.46
N GLY A 92 -17.25 -8.91 40.40
CA GLY A 92 -17.66 -10.11 41.14
C GLY A 92 -17.77 -11.34 40.24
N ASP A 93 -18.99 -11.85 40.08
CA ASP A 93 -19.28 -13.06 39.27
C ASP A 93 -19.41 -12.78 37.77
N THR A 94 -19.44 -11.50 37.36
CA THR A 94 -19.56 -11.14 35.94
C THR A 94 -18.20 -11.29 35.25
N GLU A 95 -18.06 -12.31 34.41
CA GLU A 95 -16.87 -12.51 33.59
C GLU A 95 -16.79 -11.53 32.43
N VAL A 96 -15.57 -11.05 32.16
CA VAL A 96 -15.28 -10.16 31.03
C VAL A 96 -14.86 -11.01 29.84
N GLU A 97 -15.62 -10.96 28.75
CA GLU A 97 -15.33 -11.65 27.50
C GLU A 97 -14.23 -10.94 26.72
N LYS A 98 -13.18 -11.66 26.30
CA LYS A 98 -12.16 -11.10 25.40
C LYS A 98 -12.59 -11.21 23.94
N LEU A 99 -12.79 -10.07 23.30
CA LEU A 99 -13.01 -9.97 21.87
C LEU A 99 -11.70 -9.72 21.12
N GLU A 100 -11.59 -10.31 19.92
CA GLU A 100 -10.45 -10.08 19.04
C GLU A 100 -10.75 -9.00 18.00
N CYS A 101 -9.80 -8.10 17.79
CA CYS A 101 -9.94 -7.11 16.74
C CYS A 101 -9.65 -7.73 15.36
N VAL A 102 -10.31 -7.21 14.33
CA VAL A 102 -10.11 -7.65 12.93
C VAL A 102 -8.63 -7.56 12.52
N GLY A 103 -7.90 -6.57 13.02
CA GLY A 103 -6.46 -6.44 12.79
C GLY A 103 -5.67 -7.63 13.33
N HIS A 104 -6.05 -8.17 14.49
CA HIS A 104 -5.43 -9.36 15.06
C HIS A 104 -5.79 -10.62 14.27
N VAL A 105 -7.06 -10.80 13.92
CA VAL A 105 -7.52 -11.92 13.08
C VAL A 105 -6.76 -11.92 11.74
N GLN A 106 -6.60 -10.74 11.14
CA GLN A 106 -5.82 -10.53 9.92
C GLN A 106 -4.35 -10.96 10.11
N LYS A 107 -3.67 -10.49 11.16
CA LYS A 107 -2.27 -10.85 11.45
C LYS A 107 -2.11 -12.35 11.68
N ARG A 108 -3.02 -12.97 12.43
CA ARG A 108 -2.99 -14.41 12.76
C ARG A 108 -2.99 -15.27 11.52
N MET A 109 -3.87 -14.98 10.56
CA MET A 109 -3.92 -15.72 9.31
C MET A 109 -2.59 -15.61 8.56
N GLY A 110 -2.04 -14.41 8.42
CA GLY A 110 -0.74 -14.22 7.78
C GLY A 110 0.41 -14.93 8.50
N THR A 111 0.44 -14.90 9.84
CA THR A 111 1.43 -15.64 10.64
C THR A 111 1.34 -17.15 10.42
N ARG A 112 0.12 -17.72 10.35
CA ARG A 112 -0.07 -19.15 10.04
C ARG A 112 0.50 -19.50 8.67
N LEU A 113 0.26 -18.69 7.64
CA LEU A 113 0.84 -18.90 6.30
C LEU A 113 2.37 -18.79 6.30
N ARG A 114 2.94 -17.81 6.99
CA ARG A 114 4.41 -17.69 7.13
C ARG A 114 5.01 -18.88 7.87
N ASN A 115 4.32 -19.41 8.89
CA ASN A 115 4.76 -20.62 9.60
C ASN A 115 4.72 -21.85 8.71
N ILE A 116 3.70 -22.01 7.87
CA ILE A 116 3.65 -23.07 6.86
C ILE A 116 4.85 -22.97 5.92
N LEU A 117 5.14 -21.77 5.39
CA LEU A 117 6.33 -21.57 4.54
C LEU A 117 7.65 -21.92 5.25
N LYS A 118 7.74 -21.63 6.54
CA LYS A 118 8.92 -21.95 7.36
C LYS A 118 9.04 -23.45 7.62
N MET A 119 7.95 -24.12 7.97
CA MET A 119 7.91 -25.56 8.26
C MET A 119 8.08 -26.41 7.00
N SER A 120 7.57 -25.95 5.87
CA SER A 120 7.68 -26.62 4.57
C SER A 120 8.96 -26.30 3.82
N LYS A 121 9.95 -25.66 4.46
CA LYS A 121 11.22 -25.33 3.83
C LYS A 121 12.00 -26.60 3.52
N GLY A 122 12.34 -26.81 2.25
CA GLY A 122 13.04 -28.01 1.77
C GLY A 122 12.14 -29.21 1.48
N ILE A 123 10.84 -29.12 1.80
CA ILE A 123 9.85 -30.12 1.38
C ILE A 123 9.49 -29.83 -0.08
N LYS A 124 9.70 -30.84 -0.93
CA LYS A 124 9.29 -30.80 -2.33
C LYS A 124 7.83 -31.23 -2.44
N LEU A 125 7.06 -30.49 -3.23
CA LEU A 125 5.71 -30.86 -3.62
C LEU A 125 5.76 -31.99 -4.65
N SER A 126 4.59 -32.48 -5.08
CA SER A 126 4.46 -33.54 -6.10
C SER A 126 5.18 -33.21 -7.42
N ASP A 127 5.35 -31.93 -7.72
CA ASP A 127 6.09 -31.43 -8.88
C ASP A 127 7.61 -31.31 -8.67
N GLY A 128 8.14 -31.81 -7.55
CA GLY A 128 9.57 -31.78 -7.22
C GLY A 128 10.12 -30.40 -6.82
N LYS A 129 9.27 -29.37 -6.74
CA LYS A 129 9.65 -28.00 -6.41
C LYS A 129 9.18 -27.61 -5.00
N ASN A 130 9.82 -26.59 -4.43
CA ASN A 130 9.45 -26.07 -3.10
C ASN A 130 8.08 -25.39 -3.12
N ILE A 131 7.46 -25.22 -1.94
CA ILE A 131 6.22 -24.46 -1.77
C ILE A 131 6.37 -22.96 -2.10
N SER A 132 7.59 -22.43 -2.01
CA SER A 132 7.91 -21.03 -2.29
C SER A 132 8.74 -20.90 -3.57
N GLY A 133 8.70 -19.71 -4.16
CA GLY A 133 9.43 -19.40 -5.40
C GLY A 133 8.58 -18.63 -6.42
N ARG A 134 9.10 -18.46 -7.63
CA ARG A 134 8.40 -17.79 -8.74
C ARG A 134 7.12 -18.56 -9.09
N GLY A 135 5.99 -17.85 -9.15
CA GLY A 135 4.68 -18.44 -9.43
C GLY A 135 4.13 -19.29 -8.28
N ARG A 136 4.65 -19.14 -7.05
CA ARG A 136 4.23 -19.90 -5.87
C ARG A 136 3.98 -19.00 -4.67
N LEU A 137 3.68 -19.60 -3.53
CA LEU A 137 3.44 -18.88 -2.29
C LEU A 137 4.74 -18.20 -1.81
N THR A 138 4.85 -16.89 -2.03
CA THR A 138 5.96 -16.06 -1.57
C THR A 138 5.55 -15.24 -0.35
N LEU A 139 6.51 -14.65 0.38
CA LEU A 139 6.21 -13.73 1.48
C LEU A 139 5.33 -12.56 1.03
N LYS A 140 5.62 -11.99 -0.16
CA LYS A 140 4.79 -10.92 -0.75
C LYS A 140 3.37 -11.39 -1.02
N GLU A 141 3.21 -12.63 -1.47
CA GLU A 141 1.90 -13.21 -1.72
C GLU A 141 1.13 -13.44 -0.42
N VAL A 142 1.80 -13.91 0.64
CA VAL A 142 1.22 -13.99 1.99
C VAL A 142 0.80 -12.62 2.50
N ASP A 143 1.61 -11.58 2.31
CA ASP A 143 1.26 -10.20 2.70
C ASP A 143 0.03 -9.69 1.94
N SER A 144 -0.06 -9.98 0.64
CA SER A 144 -1.22 -9.68 -0.19
C SER A 144 -2.47 -10.41 0.31
N ILE A 145 -2.40 -11.73 0.54
CA ILE A 145 -3.51 -12.53 1.06
C ILE A 145 -3.94 -11.99 2.43
N GLN A 146 -2.99 -11.71 3.32
CA GLN A 146 -3.24 -11.10 4.63
C GLN A 146 -3.98 -9.76 4.48
N HIS A 147 -3.56 -8.90 3.56
CA HIS A 147 -4.21 -7.61 3.32
C HIS A 147 -5.66 -7.78 2.83
N TYR A 148 -5.88 -8.57 1.78
CA TYR A 148 -7.21 -8.76 1.21
C TYR A 148 -8.18 -9.47 2.16
N TYR A 149 -7.70 -10.39 2.98
CA TYR A 149 -8.52 -11.05 3.99
C TYR A 149 -9.07 -10.06 5.02
N GLY A 150 -8.23 -9.14 5.50
CA GLY A 150 -8.70 -8.06 6.39
C GLY A 150 -9.67 -7.11 5.70
N LEU A 151 -9.48 -6.83 4.41
CA LEU A 151 -10.43 -6.04 3.61
C LEU A 151 -11.77 -6.75 3.42
N ALA A 152 -11.77 -8.06 3.17
CA ALA A 152 -13.00 -8.85 3.00
C ALA A 152 -13.86 -8.80 4.26
N ILE A 153 -13.25 -8.88 5.45
CA ILE A 153 -13.96 -8.72 6.73
C ILE A 153 -14.50 -7.30 6.88
N ARG A 154 -13.66 -6.28 6.68
CA ARG A 154 -14.06 -4.86 6.88
C ARG A 154 -15.13 -4.37 5.90
N LYS A 155 -15.19 -4.92 4.69
CA LYS A 155 -16.17 -4.51 3.67
C LYS A 155 -17.52 -5.19 3.81
N ASN A 156 -17.61 -6.29 4.57
CA ASN A 156 -18.82 -7.11 4.69
C ASN A 156 -19.26 -7.25 6.14
N LEU A 157 -19.35 -6.12 6.87
CA LEU A 157 -19.71 -6.12 8.30
C LEU A 157 -21.18 -6.47 8.55
N SER A 158 -22.05 -6.23 7.56
CA SER A 158 -23.50 -6.46 7.65
C SER A 158 -23.95 -7.86 7.24
N SER A 159 -23.06 -8.69 6.67
CA SER A 159 -23.41 -9.99 6.10
C SER A 159 -22.27 -10.99 6.22
N VAL A 160 -22.47 -12.02 7.04
CA VAL A 160 -21.52 -13.12 7.22
C VAL A 160 -21.36 -13.92 5.92
N GLU A 161 -22.45 -14.08 5.17
CA GLU A 161 -22.41 -14.81 3.91
C GLU A 161 -21.60 -14.07 2.84
N ASP A 162 -21.76 -12.75 2.71
CA ASP A 162 -20.94 -11.97 1.78
C ASP A 162 -19.48 -11.89 2.22
N MET A 163 -19.22 -11.87 3.53
CA MET A 163 -17.88 -11.98 4.08
C MET A 163 -17.22 -13.30 3.67
N LYS A 164 -17.91 -14.43 3.85
CA LYS A 164 -17.44 -15.76 3.43
C LYS A 164 -17.18 -15.79 1.94
N ARG A 165 -18.12 -15.31 1.12
CA ARG A 165 -17.97 -15.22 -0.33
C ARG A 165 -16.74 -14.40 -0.73
N ALA A 166 -16.54 -13.24 -0.11
CA ALA A 166 -15.39 -12.39 -0.38
C ALA A 166 -14.05 -13.04 0.04
N ILE A 167 -14.03 -13.79 1.15
CA ILE A 167 -12.85 -14.55 1.57
C ILE A 167 -12.54 -15.67 0.57
N TRP A 168 -13.56 -16.45 0.17
CA TRP A 168 -13.41 -17.50 -0.85
C TRP A 168 -12.98 -16.93 -2.20
N ALA A 169 -13.46 -15.74 -2.58
CA ALA A 169 -13.03 -15.06 -3.79
C ALA A 169 -11.51 -14.81 -3.82
N ILE A 170 -10.87 -14.55 -2.67
CA ILE A 170 -9.41 -14.41 -2.59
C ILE A 170 -8.74 -15.74 -2.96
N TYR A 171 -9.21 -16.85 -2.39
CA TYR A 171 -8.65 -18.18 -2.65
C TYR A 171 -8.78 -18.55 -4.13
N PHE A 172 -9.99 -18.47 -4.69
CA PHE A 172 -10.23 -18.80 -6.09
C PHE A 172 -9.49 -17.87 -7.05
N HIS A 173 -9.41 -16.57 -6.75
CA HIS A 173 -8.63 -15.64 -7.55
C HIS A 173 -7.13 -16.00 -7.57
N LYS A 174 -6.59 -16.53 -6.47
CA LYS A 174 -5.19 -16.98 -6.39
C LYS A 174 -4.93 -18.34 -7.04
N LEU A 175 -5.97 -19.17 -7.18
CA LEU A 175 -5.92 -20.41 -7.95
C LEU A 175 -6.19 -20.20 -9.45
N SER A 176 -6.76 -19.06 -9.82
CA SER A 176 -7.12 -18.72 -11.19
C SER A 176 -5.88 -18.68 -12.08
N THR A 177 -5.97 -19.31 -13.25
CA THR A 177 -4.99 -19.21 -14.33
C THR A 177 -5.68 -18.70 -15.60
N GLU A 178 -4.91 -18.30 -16.61
CA GLU A 178 -5.47 -17.91 -17.91
C GLU A 178 -6.29 -19.06 -18.53
N ASP A 179 -5.80 -20.29 -18.43
CA ASP A 179 -6.47 -21.49 -18.96
C ASP A 179 -7.67 -21.96 -18.11
N ASN A 180 -7.72 -21.55 -16.83
CA ASN A 180 -8.78 -21.94 -15.91
C ASN A 180 -9.17 -20.76 -14.99
N PRO A 181 -10.01 -19.83 -15.50
CA PRO A 181 -10.38 -18.63 -14.78
C PRO A 181 -11.37 -18.93 -13.64
N GLN A 182 -10.97 -18.65 -12.40
CA GLN A 182 -11.77 -18.90 -11.19
C GLN A 182 -12.23 -17.57 -10.56
N HIS A 183 -13.00 -16.79 -11.33
CA HIS A 183 -13.46 -15.44 -10.94
C HIS A 183 -14.94 -15.36 -10.54
N ALA A 184 -15.65 -16.48 -10.42
CA ALA A 184 -17.09 -16.52 -10.15
C ALA A 184 -17.53 -15.79 -8.86
N LEU A 185 -16.66 -15.75 -7.84
CA LEU A 185 -16.93 -15.06 -6.57
C LEU A 185 -16.30 -13.67 -6.49
N CYS A 186 -15.54 -13.24 -7.51
CA CYS A 186 -14.93 -11.92 -7.51
C CYS A 186 -16.02 -10.85 -7.70
N PRO A 187 -15.98 -9.74 -6.95
CA PRO A 187 -16.91 -8.64 -7.17
C PRO A 187 -16.73 -8.11 -8.60
N LEU A 188 -17.83 -8.07 -9.37
CA LEU A 188 -17.85 -7.62 -10.77
C LEU A 188 -17.21 -6.24 -10.95
N ALA A 189 -17.31 -5.38 -9.92
CA ALA A 189 -16.77 -4.03 -9.90
C ALA A 189 -15.23 -3.92 -9.85
N ASN A 190 -14.49 -5.02 -9.59
CA ASN A 190 -13.02 -5.02 -9.57
C ASN A 190 -12.44 -6.20 -10.33
N SER A 191 -13.13 -6.69 -11.36
CA SER A 191 -12.43 -7.47 -12.35
C SER A 191 -11.34 -6.55 -12.93
N LYS A 192 -10.07 -6.92 -12.76
CA LYS A 192 -8.96 -6.31 -13.52
C LYS A 192 -9.09 -6.58 -15.03
N THR A 193 -10.29 -6.93 -15.52
CA THR A 193 -10.64 -7.01 -16.92
C THR A 193 -10.90 -5.61 -17.48
N VAL A 194 -11.36 -4.65 -16.68
CA VAL A 194 -11.21 -3.23 -17.02
C VAL A 194 -9.84 -2.80 -16.51
N PHE A 195 -8.83 -3.14 -17.30
CA PHE A 195 -7.49 -2.64 -17.13
C PHE A 195 -7.53 -1.12 -17.38
N VAL A 196 -7.90 -0.33 -16.36
CA VAL A 196 -7.79 1.15 -16.35
C VAL A 196 -6.34 1.58 -16.64
N GLY A 197 -5.40 0.63 -16.51
CA GLY A 197 -4.04 0.73 -17.00
C GLY A 197 -3.91 1.00 -18.49
N ILE A 198 -4.78 0.52 -19.40
CA ILE A 198 -4.57 0.75 -20.85
C ILE A 198 -5.00 2.15 -21.21
N GLU A 199 -6.06 2.68 -20.59
CA GLU A 199 -6.46 4.06 -20.78
C GLU A 199 -5.45 5.02 -20.15
N THR A 200 -4.97 4.72 -18.94
CA THR A 200 -3.90 5.50 -18.28
C THR A 200 -2.59 5.42 -19.07
N LEU A 201 -2.23 4.25 -19.61
CA LEU A 201 -1.05 4.05 -20.44
C LEU A 201 -1.21 4.76 -21.78
N LYS A 202 -2.37 4.64 -22.44
CA LYS A 202 -2.68 5.34 -23.69
C LYS A 202 -2.57 6.85 -23.49
N PHE A 203 -3.14 7.37 -22.40
CA PHE A 203 -3.05 8.77 -22.05
C PHE A 203 -1.59 9.18 -21.81
N GLY A 204 -0.83 8.43 -21.02
CA GLY A 204 0.58 8.69 -20.76
C GLY A 204 1.46 8.64 -22.02
N VAL A 205 1.20 7.70 -22.94
CA VAL A 205 1.89 7.60 -24.22
C VAL A 205 1.54 8.78 -25.12
N MET A 206 0.27 9.16 -25.22
CA MET A 206 -0.17 10.31 -26.01
C MET A 206 0.42 11.62 -25.45
N ASP A 207 0.38 11.82 -24.13
CA ASP A 207 1.02 12.98 -23.48
C ASP A 207 2.53 13.03 -23.74
N ALA A 208 3.22 11.89 -23.67
CA ALA A 208 4.65 11.80 -23.97
C ALA A 208 4.97 12.17 -25.43
N VAL A 209 4.16 11.69 -26.39
CA VAL A 209 4.31 12.01 -27.82
C VAL A 209 4.07 13.50 -28.06
N ILE A 210 3.02 14.07 -27.49
CA ILE A 210 2.74 15.52 -27.58
C ILE A 210 3.90 16.33 -27.02
N CYS A 211 4.40 15.97 -25.83
CA CYS A 211 5.53 16.66 -25.22
C CYS A 211 6.82 16.54 -26.03
N PHE A 212 7.03 15.40 -26.70
CA PHE A 212 8.21 15.20 -27.54
C PHE A 212 8.14 16.05 -28.81
N ASN A 213 7.01 16.04 -29.52
CA ASN A 213 6.85 16.74 -30.79
C ASN A 213 6.68 18.25 -30.59
N ASP A 214 5.73 18.65 -29.75
CA ASP A 214 5.27 20.04 -29.68
C ASP A 214 5.72 20.75 -28.38
N GLY A 215 6.45 20.06 -27.51
CA GLY A 215 6.88 20.59 -26.22
C GLY A 215 5.84 20.49 -25.11
N TYR A 216 6.29 20.76 -23.89
CA TYR A 216 5.51 20.74 -22.65
C TYR A 216 4.39 21.78 -22.63
N VAL A 217 4.53 22.91 -23.33
CA VAL A 217 3.47 23.92 -23.50
C VAL A 217 2.19 23.34 -24.08
N SER A 218 2.30 22.34 -24.95
CA SER A 218 1.13 21.71 -25.57
C SER A 218 0.25 20.94 -24.57
N ARG A 219 0.73 20.69 -23.35
CA ARG A 219 -0.12 20.19 -22.25
C ARG A 219 -1.22 21.15 -21.84
N ILE A 220 -1.11 22.45 -22.13
CA ILE A 220 -2.19 23.42 -21.88
C ILE A 220 -3.46 22.98 -22.61
N LYS A 221 -3.35 22.59 -23.88
CA LYS A 221 -4.47 22.09 -24.69
C LYS A 221 -5.05 20.79 -24.13
N VAL A 222 -4.19 19.92 -23.60
CA VAL A 222 -4.62 18.68 -22.94
C VAL A 222 -5.41 18.98 -21.67
N PHE A 223 -4.93 19.92 -20.84
CA PHE A 223 -5.64 20.35 -19.64
C PHE A 223 -6.99 20.98 -19.98
N GLU A 224 -7.05 21.86 -20.99
CA GLU A 224 -8.30 22.48 -21.44
C GLU A 224 -9.31 21.44 -21.94
N ALA A 225 -8.86 20.44 -22.70
CA ALA A 225 -9.70 19.33 -23.15
C ALA A 225 -10.24 18.46 -21.99
N LEU A 226 -9.52 18.44 -20.86
CA LEU A 226 -9.95 17.80 -19.62
C LEU A 226 -10.82 18.70 -18.73
N GLY A 227 -11.17 19.91 -19.19
CA GLY A 227 -11.93 20.89 -18.43
C GLY A 227 -11.14 21.60 -17.33
N ILE A 228 -9.81 21.49 -17.36
CA ILE A 228 -8.90 22.14 -16.40
C ILE A 228 -8.28 23.34 -17.11
N LYS A 229 -8.62 24.56 -16.65
CA LYS A 229 -7.99 25.78 -17.17
C LYS A 229 -6.67 26.05 -16.44
N PRO A 230 -5.50 25.96 -17.09
CA PRO A 230 -4.23 26.25 -16.44
C PRO A 230 -4.14 27.74 -16.04
N GLY A 231 -3.46 28.01 -14.93
CA GLY A 231 -3.19 29.39 -14.49
C GLY A 231 -1.85 29.91 -15.03
N TYR A 232 -1.64 31.23 -14.96
CA TYR A 232 -0.44 31.92 -15.43
C TYR A 232 0.89 31.27 -14.98
N ASN A 233 0.98 30.83 -13.73
CA ASN A 233 2.18 30.19 -13.20
C ASN A 233 2.47 28.84 -13.86
N THR A 234 1.43 28.08 -14.18
CA THR A 234 1.55 26.78 -14.87
C THR A 234 2.04 26.99 -16.30
N GLU A 235 1.45 27.94 -17.03
CA GLU A 235 1.86 28.25 -18.40
C GLU A 235 3.32 28.72 -18.45
N ARG A 236 3.69 29.64 -17.55
CA ARG A 236 5.07 30.15 -17.45
C ARG A 236 6.06 29.04 -17.11
N ALA A 237 5.71 28.11 -16.23
CA ALA A 237 6.56 26.98 -15.88
C ALA A 237 6.79 26.04 -17.07
N LEU A 238 5.74 25.73 -17.85
CA LEU A 238 5.85 24.88 -19.03
C LEU A 238 6.74 25.52 -20.11
N LEU A 239 6.60 26.82 -20.35
CA LEU A 239 7.46 27.58 -21.26
C LEU A 239 8.94 27.54 -20.85
N ILE A 240 9.23 27.68 -19.56
CA ILE A 240 10.62 27.62 -19.05
C ILE A 240 11.22 26.22 -19.27
N ILE A 241 10.43 25.17 -19.06
CA ILE A 241 10.86 23.78 -19.30
C ILE A 241 11.17 23.57 -20.78
N ASP A 242 10.31 24.05 -21.68
CA ASP A 242 10.54 23.94 -23.12
C ASP A 242 11.77 24.69 -23.60
N ASN A 243 11.99 25.91 -23.11
CA ASN A 243 13.19 26.67 -23.45
C ASN A 243 14.48 25.94 -23.01
N LYS A 244 14.48 25.34 -21.82
CA LYS A 244 15.62 24.51 -21.36
C LYS A 244 15.80 23.27 -22.23
N ARG A 245 14.71 22.61 -22.63
CA ARG A 245 14.74 21.43 -23.52
C ARG A 245 15.39 21.78 -24.86
N ILE A 246 14.96 22.88 -25.49
CA ILE A 246 15.49 23.35 -26.78
C ILE A 246 16.97 23.68 -26.63
N PHE A 247 17.33 24.46 -25.60
CA PHE A 247 18.72 24.83 -25.34
C PHE A 247 19.65 23.62 -25.18
N GLU A 248 19.26 22.61 -24.39
CA GLU A 248 20.07 21.40 -24.23
C GLU A 248 20.15 20.57 -25.52
N ALA A 249 19.06 20.49 -26.29
CA ALA A 249 19.06 19.80 -27.59
C ALA A 249 20.03 20.46 -28.58
N GLU A 250 19.99 21.78 -28.71
CA GLU A 250 20.93 22.55 -29.54
C GLU A 250 22.38 22.36 -29.08
N ARG A 251 22.62 22.34 -27.76
CA ARG A 251 23.94 22.11 -27.19
C ARG A 251 24.50 20.73 -27.55
N ILE A 252 23.67 19.69 -27.51
CA ILE A 252 24.05 18.33 -27.90
C ILE A 252 24.36 18.26 -29.40
N VAL A 253 23.48 18.80 -30.26
CA VAL A 253 23.68 18.81 -31.72
C VAL A 253 24.98 19.53 -32.09
N ASN A 254 25.27 20.65 -31.44
CA ASN A 254 26.50 21.41 -31.65
C ASN A 254 27.75 20.61 -31.25
N LYS A 255 27.72 19.88 -30.13
CA LYS A 255 28.82 18.99 -29.71
C LYS A 255 29.06 17.86 -30.70
N VAL A 256 27.99 17.14 -31.09
CA VAL A 256 28.09 16.03 -32.04
C VAL A 256 28.62 16.52 -33.40
N SER A 257 28.15 17.67 -33.86
CA SER A 257 28.61 18.29 -35.10
C SER A 257 30.08 18.73 -35.03
N LEU A 258 30.55 19.18 -33.86
CA LEU A 258 31.96 19.50 -33.64
C LEU A 258 32.84 18.25 -33.65
N GLU A 259 32.42 17.19 -32.95
CA GLU A 259 33.14 15.91 -32.91
C GLU A 259 33.22 15.26 -34.30
N ALA A 260 32.12 15.26 -35.06
CA ALA A 260 32.09 14.76 -36.44
C ALA A 260 33.05 15.55 -37.36
N ARG A 261 33.09 16.89 -37.23
CA ARG A 261 34.03 17.74 -37.98
C ARG A 261 35.49 17.45 -37.62
N ASN A 262 35.79 17.29 -36.33
CA ASN A 262 37.14 16.99 -35.86
C ASN A 262 37.60 15.60 -36.35
N LYS A 263 36.72 14.60 -36.34
CA LYS A 263 37.01 13.27 -36.88
C LYS A 263 37.29 13.30 -38.38
N ARG A 264 36.50 14.04 -39.17
CA ARG A 264 36.75 14.23 -40.62
C ARG A 264 38.10 14.89 -40.89
N ARG A 265 38.46 15.95 -40.14
CA ARG A 265 39.78 16.61 -40.26
C ARG A 265 40.93 15.68 -39.90
N SER A 266 40.78 14.88 -38.86
CA SER A 266 41.80 13.90 -38.45
C SER A 266 42.00 12.81 -39.51
N LEU A 267 40.93 12.27 -40.08
CA LEU A 267 40.99 11.29 -41.17
C LEU A 267 41.67 11.87 -42.41
N LYS A 268 41.31 13.10 -42.81
CA LYS A 268 41.96 13.78 -43.95
C LYS A 268 43.47 13.94 -43.72
N ARG A 269 43.90 14.40 -42.54
CA ARG A 269 45.33 14.53 -42.20
C ARG A 269 46.08 13.19 -42.26
N LYS A 270 45.45 12.09 -41.85
CA LYS A 270 46.05 10.75 -41.94
C LYS A 270 46.20 10.30 -43.39
N MET A 271 45.19 10.56 -44.21
CA MET A 271 45.18 10.20 -45.63
C MET A 271 46.21 11.04 -46.42
N ASP A 272 46.25 12.36 -46.17
CA ASP A 272 47.25 13.25 -46.77
C ASP A 272 48.68 12.83 -46.39
N LYS A 273 48.89 12.40 -45.12
CA LYS A 273 50.19 11.86 -44.68
C LYS A 273 50.53 10.54 -45.37
N GLN A 274 49.59 9.60 -45.49
CA GLN A 274 49.82 8.34 -46.20
C GLN A 274 50.15 8.57 -47.68
N ASN A 275 49.44 9.47 -48.34
CA ASN A 275 49.71 9.82 -49.74
C ASN A 275 51.11 10.46 -49.91
N LEU A 276 51.53 11.31 -48.96
CA LEU A 276 52.88 11.88 -48.95
C LEU A 276 53.96 10.82 -48.71
N ASP A 277 53.70 9.86 -47.81
CA ASP A 277 54.62 8.75 -47.54
C ASP A 277 54.74 7.83 -48.77
N GLU A 278 53.65 7.55 -49.48
CA GLU A 278 53.61 6.78 -50.74
C GLU A 278 54.28 7.53 -51.92
N GLU A 279 54.08 8.85 -52.05
CA GLU A 279 54.76 9.68 -53.07
C GLU A 279 56.28 9.74 -52.83
N ASN A 280 56.72 9.81 -51.58
CA ASN A 280 58.15 9.79 -51.23
C ASN A 280 58.79 8.41 -51.47
N GLU A 281 58.04 7.32 -51.26
CA GLU A 281 58.51 5.96 -51.55
C GLU A 281 58.64 5.70 -53.07
N TYR A 282 57.73 6.24 -53.88
CA TYR A 282 57.78 6.15 -55.34
C TYR A 282 58.89 6.98 -56.02
N GLN A 283 59.56 7.89 -55.30
CA GLN A 283 60.68 8.68 -55.84
C GLN A 283 62.06 8.03 -55.64
N ALA A 284 62.18 6.95 -54.86
CA ALA A 284 63.45 6.27 -54.57
C ALA A 284 63.91 5.29 -55.67
N GLY A 285 63.73 5.63 -56.95
CA GLY A 285 63.98 4.70 -58.06
C GLY A 285 64.05 5.31 -59.45
N LYS A 286 64.58 6.53 -59.60
CA LYS A 286 64.94 7.05 -60.93
C LYS A 286 66.34 7.66 -60.98
N TYR A 287 67.14 6.99 -61.83
CA TYR A 287 68.53 7.21 -62.28
C TYR A 287 69.64 6.69 -61.36
#